data_AF-A0A9Q1BS94-F1
#
_entry.id   AF-A0A9Q1BS94-F1
#
_cell.length_a   1.000
_cell.length_b   1.000
_cell.length_c   1.000
_cell.angle_alpha   90.00
_cell.angle_beta   90.00
_cell.angle_gamma   90.00
#
_symmetry.space_group_name_H-M   'P 1'
#
loop_
_entity.id
_entity.type
_entity.pdbx_description
1 polymer ?
#
loop_
_entity_poly.entity_id
_entity_poly.type
_entity_poly.pdbx_seq_one_letter_code
_entity_poly.pdbx_strand_id
1 'polypeptide(L)'
;MKLLNSLRFTPRILHRTHQLPPKRHGHLVYRAFAPAPRKNQIIAQVILGSMWFWILWRFYHEPEDVFGHFPFPDPSQWTDEELGIPPDDED
;
A
#
# COMPACT_ATOMS: atom_id res chain seq x y z
N MET A 1 -76.01 -8.05 -8.74
CA MET A 1 -75.02 -8.29 -7.68
C MET A 1 -73.66 -8.52 -8.34
N LYS A 2 -72.79 -7.51 -8.33
CA LYS A 2 -71.50 -7.48 -9.04
C LYS A 2 -70.46 -8.28 -8.24
N LEU A 3 -70.03 -9.42 -8.77
CA LEU A 3 -68.87 -10.18 -8.28
C LEU A 3 -67.59 -9.53 -8.82
N LEU A 4 -67.01 -8.66 -8.01
CA LEU A 4 -65.68 -8.08 -8.22
C LEU A 4 -64.84 -8.37 -6.98
N ASN A 5 -63.76 -9.14 -7.13
CA ASN A 5 -62.46 -8.88 -6.48
C ASN A 5 -61.50 -10.01 -6.84
N SER A 6 -60.75 -9.82 -7.92
CA SER A 6 -59.40 -9.22 -7.90
C SER A 6 -58.36 -10.21 -7.39
N LEU A 7 -57.70 -10.83 -8.38
CA LEU A 7 -56.44 -11.54 -8.26
C LEU A 7 -55.45 -10.70 -7.45
N ARG A 8 -55.23 -11.06 -6.18
CA ARG A 8 -54.08 -10.58 -5.43
C ARG A 8 -52.97 -11.60 -5.61
N PHE A 9 -52.31 -11.51 -6.75
CA PHE A 9 -51.00 -12.12 -6.92
C PHE A 9 -50.02 -11.29 -6.08
N THR A 10 -49.76 -11.71 -4.85
CA THR A 10 -48.69 -11.12 -4.04
C THR A 10 -47.38 -11.63 -4.61
N PRO A 11 -46.53 -10.79 -5.23
CA PRO A 11 -45.17 -11.21 -5.48
C PRO A 11 -44.52 -11.34 -4.12
N ARG A 12 -44.25 -12.58 -3.69
CA ARG A 12 -43.36 -12.83 -2.57
C ARG A 12 -41.96 -12.43 -3.06
N ILE A 13 -41.66 -11.14 -2.97
CA ILE A 13 -40.33 -10.60 -3.19
C ILE A 13 -39.45 -11.24 -2.12
N LEU A 14 -38.79 -12.34 -2.49
CA LEU A 14 -37.65 -12.86 -1.76
C LEU A 14 -36.59 -11.77 -1.78
N HIS A 15 -36.62 -10.92 -0.76
CA HIS A 15 -35.49 -10.08 -0.43
C HIS A 15 -34.33 -11.06 -0.22
N ARG A 16 -33.45 -11.16 -1.21
CA ARG A 16 -32.13 -11.77 -1.08
C ARG A 16 -31.38 -10.90 -0.08
N THR A 17 -31.64 -11.13 1.20
CA THR A 17 -30.76 -10.66 2.25
C THR A 17 -29.40 -11.25 1.93
N HIS A 18 -28.41 -10.40 1.79
CA HIS A 18 -27.01 -10.80 1.70
C HIS A 18 -26.64 -11.34 3.10
N GLN A 19 -27.19 -12.50 3.46
CA GLN A 19 -26.94 -13.12 4.75
C GLN A 19 -25.47 -13.45 4.77
N LEU A 20 -24.71 -12.73 5.61
CA LEU A 20 -23.33 -13.10 5.88
C LEU A 20 -23.36 -14.57 6.34
N PRO A 21 -22.57 -15.45 5.71
CA PRO A 21 -22.64 -16.87 5.98
C PRO A 21 -22.44 -17.13 7.48
N PRO A 22 -23.13 -18.15 8.04
CA PRO A 22 -22.97 -18.51 9.44
C PRO A 22 -21.49 -18.68 9.77
N LYS A 23 -21.08 -18.19 10.95
CA LYS A 23 -19.69 -18.17 11.43
C LYS A 23 -19.15 -19.60 11.56
N ARG A 24 -18.68 -20.18 10.46
CA ARG A 24 -17.96 -21.45 10.36
C ARG A 24 -16.47 -21.15 10.20
N HIS A 25 -15.61 -22.07 10.65
CA HIS A 25 -14.13 -21.94 10.64
C HIS A 25 -13.50 -22.03 9.23
N GLY A 26 -14.20 -21.53 8.20
CA GLY A 26 -13.78 -21.57 6.80
C GLY A 26 -15.00 -21.56 5.88
N HIS A 27 -14.89 -20.83 4.77
CA HIS A 27 -15.91 -20.81 3.71
C HIS A 27 -15.25 -21.23 2.40
N LEU A 28 -15.62 -22.40 1.89
CA LEU A 28 -15.18 -22.88 0.57
C LEU A 28 -16.04 -22.18 -0.48
N VAL A 29 -15.39 -21.42 -1.37
CA VAL A 29 -16.06 -20.70 -2.46
C VAL A 29 -15.56 -21.24 -3.80
N TYR A 30 -16.48 -21.52 -4.72
CA TYR A 30 -16.14 -21.90 -6.09
C TYR A 30 -16.43 -20.73 -7.04
N ARG A 31 -15.43 -20.34 -7.85
CA ARG A 31 -15.52 -19.26 -8.87
C ARG A 31 -16.01 -17.90 -8.35
N ALA A 32 -15.86 -17.63 -7.06
CA ALA A 32 -16.14 -16.31 -6.48
C ALA A 32 -15.11 -15.96 -5.40
N PHE A 33 -15.04 -14.68 -5.04
CA PHE A 33 -14.10 -14.18 -4.06
C PHE A 33 -14.48 -14.65 -2.64
N ALA A 34 -13.52 -15.27 -1.94
CA ALA A 34 -13.70 -15.64 -0.54
C ALA A 34 -13.62 -14.39 0.34
N PRO A 35 -14.62 -14.11 1.18
CA PRO A 35 -14.58 -12.95 2.05
C PRO A 35 -13.45 -13.12 3.08
N ALA A 36 -12.47 -12.21 3.06
CA ALA A 36 -11.42 -12.18 4.07
C ALA A 36 -12.03 -11.81 5.44
N PRO A 37 -11.59 -12.44 6.54
CA PRO A 37 -12.06 -12.06 7.87
C PRO A 37 -11.61 -10.63 8.19
N ARG A 38 -12.50 -9.83 8.80
CA ARG A 38 -12.24 -8.42 9.13
C ARG A 38 -10.96 -8.22 9.94
N LYS A 39 -10.63 -9.16 10.83
CA LYS A 39 -9.40 -9.13 11.61
C LYS A 39 -8.16 -9.09 10.73
N ASN A 40 -8.11 -9.92 9.68
CA ASN A 40 -6.96 -9.96 8.78
C ASN A 40 -6.86 -8.68 7.95
N GLN A 41 -7.98 -8.10 7.54
CA GLN A 41 -7.99 -6.83 6.83
C GLN A 41 -7.44 -5.69 7.70
N ILE A 42 -7.87 -5.62 8.97
CA ILE A 42 -7.37 -4.61 9.92
C ILE A 42 -5.88 -4.81 10.19
N ILE A 43 -5.44 -6.05 10.44
CA ILE A 43 -4.03 -6.36 10.67
C ILE A 43 -3.18 -5.97 9.45
N ALA A 44 -3.64 -6.30 8.23
CA ALA A 44 -2.94 -5.93 7.01
C ALA A 44 -2.83 -4.40 6.86
N GLN A 45 -3.90 -3.66 7.16
CA GLN A 45 -3.88 -2.20 7.11
C GLN A 45 -2.94 -1.58 8.16
N VAL A 46 -2.92 -2.15 9.37
CA VAL A 46 -2.00 -1.70 10.43
C VAL A 46 -0.55 -1.96 10.03
N ILE A 47 -0.22 -3.15 9.54
CA ILE A 47 1.15 -3.47 9.12
C ILE A 47 1.59 -2.56 7.96
N LEU A 48 0.73 -2.36 6.96
CA LEU A 48 1.03 -1.48 5.84
C LEU A 48 1.22 -0.02 6.30
N GLY A 49 0.35 0.45 7.19
CA GLY A 49 0.44 1.79 7.77
C GLY A 49 1.68 1.97 8.62
N SER A 50 2.02 1.01 9.47
CA SER A 50 3.24 1.02 10.29
C SER A 50 4.51 1.00 9.45
N MET A 51 4.56 0.19 8.38
CA MET A 51 5.70 0.14 7.47
C MET A 51 5.93 1.50 6.80
N TRP A 52 4.89 2.09 6.22
CA TRP A 52 5.01 3.40 5.56
C TRP A 52 5.28 4.54 6.54
N PHE A 53 4.63 4.52 7.71
CA PHE A 53 4.94 5.45 8.78
C PHE A 53 6.41 5.39 9.14
N TRP A 54 6.99 4.19 9.30
CA TRP A 54 8.39 4.03 9.65
C TRP A 54 9.34 4.55 8.58
N ILE A 55 9.07 4.26 7.30
CA ILE A 55 9.87 4.77 6.17
C ILE A 55 9.87 6.29 6.16
N LEU A 56 8.69 6.92 6.25
CA LEU A 56 8.57 8.38 6.23
C LEU A 56 9.17 9.02 7.47
N TRP A 57 8.96 8.42 8.64
CA TRP A 57 9.54 8.88 9.90
C TRP A 57 11.08 8.85 9.84
N ARG A 58 11.66 7.75 9.38
CA ARG A 58 13.12 7.60 9.25
C ARG A 58 13.69 8.57 8.22
N PHE A 59 13.03 8.71 7.07
CA PHE A 59 13.43 9.65 6.04
C PHE A 59 13.41 11.11 6.51
N TYR A 60 12.46 11.48 7.38
CA TYR A 60 12.43 12.82 7.97
C TYR A 60 13.53 13.05 9.01
N HIS A 61 13.83 12.06 9.85
CA HIS A 61 14.82 12.23 10.94
C HIS A 61 16.25 12.07 10.46
N GLU A 62 16.50 11.14 9.53
CA GLU A 62 17.84 10.80 9.04
C GLU A 62 17.85 10.77 7.49
N PRO A 63 17.67 11.93 6.84
CA PRO A 63 17.68 12.02 5.37
C PRO A 63 19.07 11.72 4.78
N GLU A 64 20.12 11.85 5.60
CA GLU A 64 21.51 11.58 5.24
C GLU A 64 21.77 10.12 4.85
N ASP A 65 21.01 9.15 5.39
CA ASP A 65 21.09 7.74 5.00
C ASP A 65 20.75 7.53 3.51
N VAL A 66 19.97 8.45 2.91
CA VAL A 66 19.52 8.36 1.52
C VAL A 66 20.31 9.32 0.61
N PHE A 67 20.57 10.55 1.05
CA PHE A 67 21.25 11.56 0.24
C PHE A 67 22.78 11.49 0.36
N GLY A 68 23.31 10.76 1.34
CA GLY A 68 24.73 10.71 1.66
C GLY A 68 25.08 11.71 2.78
N HIS A 69 25.98 11.28 3.66
CA HIS A 69 26.44 12.09 4.80
C HIS A 69 27.42 13.20 4.41
N PHE A 70 28.18 12.98 3.34
CA PHE A 70 29.28 13.87 2.94
C PHE A 70 29.04 14.45 1.55
N PRO A 71 29.35 15.75 1.34
CA PRO A 71 29.33 16.33 0.01
C PRO A 71 30.34 15.63 -0.88
N PHE A 72 29.96 15.38 -2.13
CA PHE A 72 30.86 14.83 -3.11
C PHE A 72 31.93 15.87 -3.48
N PRO A 73 33.23 15.57 -3.33
CA PRO A 73 34.28 16.53 -3.69
C PRO A 73 34.32 16.72 -5.21
N ASP A 74 34.48 17.96 -5.66
CA ASP A 74 34.68 18.26 -7.07
C ASP A 74 36.15 17.96 -7.44
N PRO A 75 36.43 16.95 -8.29
CA PRO A 75 37.79 16.57 -8.64
C PRO A 75 38.54 17.64 -9.45
N SER A 76 37.81 18.61 -10.05
CA SER A 76 38.43 19.71 -10.79
C SER A 76 39.01 20.81 -9.90
N GLN A 77 38.69 20.80 -8.60
CA GLN A 77 39.24 21.73 -7.61
C GLN A 77 40.54 21.24 -6.98
N TRP A 78 40.96 19.99 -7.27
CA TRP A 78 42.24 19.48 -6.79
C TRP A 78 43.38 20.18 -7.52
N THR A 79 44.33 20.70 -6.77
CA THR A 79 45.46 21.40 -7.35
C THR A 79 46.46 20.41 -7.95
N ASP A 80 47.12 20.81 -9.02
CA ASP A 80 48.14 19.97 -9.68
C ASP A 80 49.30 19.61 -8.72
N GLU A 81 49.56 20.44 -7.70
CA GLU A 81 50.51 20.18 -6.63
C GLU A 81 50.06 19.02 -5.71
N GLU A 82 48.78 18.94 -5.35
CA GLU A 82 48.22 17.82 -4.57
C GLU A 82 48.13 16.54 -5.40
N LEU A 83 47.93 16.68 -6.71
CA LEU A 83 47.83 15.57 -7.64
C LEU A 83 49.20 15.08 -8.15
N GLY A 84 50.27 15.82 -7.84
CA GLY A 84 51.64 15.49 -8.24
C GLY A 84 51.88 15.61 -9.75
N ILE A 85 51.11 16.45 -10.44
CA ILE A 85 51.26 16.71 -11.87
C ILE A 85 52.38 17.77 -12.02
N PRO A 86 53.52 17.42 -12.61
CA PRO A 86 54.58 18.39 -12.86
C PRO A 86 54.09 19.45 -13.86
N PRO A 87 54.49 20.73 -13.71
CA PRO A 87 54.22 21.75 -14.72
C PRO A 87 54.94 21.40 -16.03
N ASP A 88 54.27 21.57 -17.17
CA ASP A 88 54.79 21.22 -18.51
C ASP A 88 55.94 22.14 -18.99
N ASP A 89 56.33 23.17 -18.23
CA ASP A 89 57.31 24.17 -18.65
C ASP A 89 58.76 23.75 -18.30
N GLU A 90 59.29 22.79 -19.06
CA GLU A 90 60.73 22.65 -19.36
C GLU A 90 60.94 22.75 -20.89
N ASP A 91 60.94 23.96 -21.45
CA ASP A 91 61.55 24.33 -22.75
C ASP A 91 61.76 25.86 -22.89
#